data_AF-A0A2P4SKC4-F1
#
_entry.id   AF-A0A2P4SKC4-F1
#
_cell.length_a   1.000
_cell.length_b   1.000
_cell.length_c   1.000
_cell.angle_alpha   90.00
_cell.angle_beta   90.00
_cell.angle_gamma   90.00
#
_symmetry.space_group_name_H-M   'P 1'
#
loop_
_entity.id
_entity.type
_entity.pdbx_description
1 polymer ?
#
loop_
_entity_poly.entity_id
_entity_poly.type
_entity_poly.pdbx_seq_one_letter_code
_entity_poly.pdbx_strand_id
1 'polypeptide(L)'
;MQQRTEPQPCVSHCPLLQTYRSEQCGYFCPLQDARYYSEECEVDLRDPIKDYELYKETCQELQRLMAEIQELKSRGVKDNASEIDERRVQSCVHFMTLKKLNRLAHIRLKKGRDQTHEAKQKVDAYHLQLQNLLYEVMHLQKEITKCLEFKSKHEEIELVSLEEFYSEAPTEISRPDITLTEPHQQTLARLDWELEQRKRLAERYKECQTIKEKILKEIEVKKEYLSSLQPRLNSIMQASLPVQEYLFMPFDQAHKQYETARHLPPPLYVLFVQASAYGQACDKKLVVAIEGSVEEAKALYKPPEDSQDDESDSDMEEEQTTKRRRPTLGVQLDDKRKEMLKRHPLSVTIDLKCKDENVLHLTFYYLMNLNIMTVKTKVTTAAELTTAISAG
;
A
#
# COMPACT_ATOMS: atom_id res chain seq x y z
N MET A 1 -27.13 -33.22 -0.90
CA MET A 1 -27.02 -33.97 0.37
C MET A 1 -26.34 -33.07 1.40
N GLN A 2 -27.12 -32.51 2.31
CA GLN A 2 -26.83 -32.27 3.74
C GLN A 2 -27.84 -31.22 4.22
N GLN A 3 -28.65 -31.67 5.19
CA GLN A 3 -29.79 -30.97 5.76
C GLN A 3 -29.30 -29.78 6.59
N ARG A 4 -29.78 -28.57 6.27
CA ARG A 4 -29.83 -27.45 7.21
C ARG A 4 -31.24 -27.41 7.77
N THR A 5 -31.36 -27.59 9.07
CA THR A 5 -32.57 -27.31 9.85
C THR A 5 -32.64 -25.82 10.13
N GLU A 6 -33.54 -25.14 9.43
CA GLU A 6 -34.09 -23.83 9.81
C GLU A 6 -35.28 -24.06 10.78
N PRO A 7 -35.46 -23.26 11.84
CA PRO A 7 -36.73 -23.19 12.53
C PRO A 7 -37.64 -22.18 11.82
N GLN A 8 -38.80 -22.67 11.39
CA GLN A 8 -39.89 -21.93 10.77
C GLN A 8 -40.64 -21.01 11.75
N PRO A 9 -41.38 -20.00 11.23
CA PRO A 9 -42.07 -18.98 12.00
C PRO A 9 -43.48 -19.43 12.41
N CYS A 10 -43.88 -19.14 13.65
CA CYS A 10 -45.26 -19.32 14.08
C CYS A 10 -46.04 -18.02 13.82
N VAL A 11 -46.95 -18.13 12.85
CA VAL A 11 -47.94 -17.15 12.46
C VAL A 11 -48.96 -16.93 13.58
N SER A 12 -49.34 -15.67 13.69
CA SER A 12 -50.48 -15.11 14.39
C SER A 12 -51.74 -16.01 14.44
N HIS A 13 -52.24 -16.21 15.65
CA HIS A 13 -53.67 -16.37 15.90
C HIS A 13 -54.07 -15.45 17.05
N CYS A 14 -54.92 -14.51 16.70
CA CYS A 14 -55.64 -13.61 17.59
C CYS A 14 -56.67 -14.40 18.40
N PRO A 15 -56.86 -14.10 19.70
CA PRO A 15 -58.16 -14.23 20.32
C PRO A 15 -58.59 -12.89 20.91
N LEU A 16 -59.36 -12.14 20.13
CA LEU A 16 -60.43 -11.32 20.68
C LEU A 16 -61.54 -12.26 21.14
N LEU A 17 -62.13 -11.95 22.30
CA LEU A 17 -63.22 -12.64 23.02
C LEU A 17 -62.81 -13.76 23.98
N GLN A 18 -62.28 -13.36 25.13
CA GLN A 18 -62.94 -13.67 26.41
C GLN A 18 -62.54 -12.66 27.47
N THR A 19 -63.17 -11.49 27.38
CA THR A 19 -63.41 -10.60 28.52
C THR A 19 -64.23 -11.36 29.56
N TYR A 20 -63.59 -11.85 30.62
CA TYR A 20 -64.26 -12.20 31.87
C TYR A 20 -63.43 -11.69 33.05
N ARG A 21 -63.80 -10.47 33.48
CA ARG A 21 -63.71 -9.88 34.83
C ARG A 21 -62.42 -10.12 35.63
N SER A 22 -61.59 -9.08 35.69
CA SER A 22 -60.87 -8.70 36.91
C SER A 22 -60.88 -7.17 37.08
N GLU A 23 -62.05 -6.57 36.88
CA GLU A 23 -62.39 -5.26 37.43
C GLU A 23 -63.38 -5.47 38.58
N GLN A 24 -63.14 -4.72 39.66
CA GLN A 24 -63.92 -4.61 40.89
C GLN A 24 -63.78 -5.74 41.92
N CYS A 25 -63.02 -5.46 42.98
CA CYS A 25 -63.58 -5.62 44.32
C CYS A 25 -63.06 -4.49 45.24
N GLY A 26 -63.40 -3.25 44.86
CA GLY A 26 -63.71 -2.21 45.83
C GLY A 26 -65.22 -2.25 46.05
N TYR A 27 -65.64 -2.33 47.31
CA TYR A 27 -67.01 -2.19 47.81
C TYR A 27 -68.03 -3.28 47.42
N PHE A 28 -68.22 -4.27 48.29
CA PHE A 28 -69.42 -4.52 49.10
C PHE A 28 -69.32 -5.95 49.67
N CYS A 29 -68.96 -6.08 50.95
CA CYS A 29 -69.06 -7.37 51.63
C CYS A 29 -70.53 -7.54 52.05
N PRO A 30 -71.24 -8.59 51.60
CA PRO A 30 -72.59 -8.86 52.08
C PRO A 30 -72.48 -9.25 53.56
N LEU A 31 -73.35 -8.63 54.36
CA LEU A 31 -73.60 -8.93 55.77
C LEU A 31 -73.89 -10.42 56.01
N GLN A 32 -72.85 -11.25 56.14
CA GLN A 32 -72.94 -12.63 56.67
C GLN A 32 -71.54 -13.23 56.88
N ASP A 33 -70.75 -12.65 57.79
CA ASP A 33 -69.68 -13.40 58.50
C ASP A 33 -69.23 -12.67 59.77
N ALA A 34 -70.20 -12.23 60.57
CA ALA A 34 -69.96 -11.76 61.92
C ALA A 34 -69.77 -12.95 62.88
N ARG A 35 -68.72 -13.76 62.72
CA ARG A 35 -68.30 -14.74 63.75
C ARG A 35 -66.94 -15.44 63.61
N TYR A 36 -66.00 -14.93 62.81
CA TYR A 36 -64.58 -15.28 62.98
C TYR A 36 -63.81 -14.02 63.39
N TYR A 37 -63.59 -13.85 64.70
CA TYR A 37 -62.50 -12.99 65.18
C TYR A 37 -61.19 -13.66 64.71
N SER A 38 -60.78 -13.37 63.46
CA SER A 38 -59.46 -13.80 63.00
C SER A 38 -58.44 -12.94 63.73
N GLU A 39 -57.55 -13.59 64.46
CA GLU A 39 -56.44 -12.93 65.15
C GLU A 39 -55.58 -12.09 64.19
N GLU A 40 -55.67 -12.32 62.88
CA GLU A 40 -55.05 -11.50 61.83
C GLU A 40 -55.63 -10.07 61.77
N CYS A 41 -56.95 -9.89 61.95
CA CYS A 41 -57.57 -8.57 62.00
C CYS A 41 -57.25 -7.83 63.31
N GLU A 42 -57.08 -8.58 64.41
CA GLU A 42 -56.65 -7.99 65.69
C GLU A 42 -55.22 -7.45 65.62
N VAL A 43 -54.33 -8.11 64.88
CA VAL A 43 -52.93 -7.65 64.71
C VAL A 43 -52.84 -6.28 64.06
N ASP A 44 -53.76 -5.97 63.13
CA ASP A 44 -53.76 -4.70 62.37
C ASP A 44 -54.27 -3.50 63.17
N LEU A 45 -55.16 -3.73 64.13
CA LEU A 45 -55.77 -2.69 64.96
C LEU A 45 -54.97 -2.40 66.23
N ARG A 46 -54.14 -3.36 66.67
CA ARG A 46 -53.38 -3.28 67.93
C ARG A 46 -52.01 -2.67 67.72
N ASP A 47 -51.66 -1.76 68.63
CA ASP A 47 -50.35 -1.12 68.66
C ASP A 47 -49.27 -2.11 69.16
N PRO A 48 -48.21 -2.35 68.38
CA PRO A 48 -47.10 -3.22 68.78
C PRO A 48 -46.44 -2.82 70.10
N ILE A 49 -46.38 -1.52 70.41
CA ILE A 49 -45.75 -1.00 71.62
C ILE A 49 -46.61 -1.34 72.84
N LYS A 50 -47.93 -1.14 72.73
CA LYS A 50 -48.88 -1.47 73.81
C LYS A 50 -48.98 -2.97 74.06
N ASP A 51 -48.89 -3.79 73.01
CA ASP A 51 -48.83 -5.25 73.15
C ASP A 51 -47.55 -5.68 73.89
N TYR A 52 -46.42 -5.01 73.65
CA TYR A 52 -45.17 -5.28 74.36
C TYR A 52 -45.23 -4.84 75.83
N GLU A 53 -45.83 -3.68 76.12
CA GLU A 53 -46.07 -3.21 77.49
C GLU A 53 -46.96 -4.19 78.26
N LEU A 54 -48.06 -4.64 77.67
CA LEU A 54 -48.96 -5.65 78.25
C LEU A 54 -48.24 -7.00 78.46
N TYR A 55 -47.38 -7.41 77.52
CA TYR A 55 -46.54 -8.60 77.69
C TYR A 55 -45.59 -8.46 78.89
N LYS A 56 -44.99 -7.29 79.08
CA LYS A 56 -44.08 -7.02 80.20
C LYS A 56 -44.83 -6.99 81.53
N GLU A 57 -45.99 -6.34 81.59
CA GLU A 57 -46.86 -6.30 82.76
C GLU A 57 -47.33 -7.69 83.17
N THR A 58 -47.85 -8.49 82.22
CA THR A 58 -48.28 -9.87 82.49
C THR A 58 -47.13 -10.78 82.95
N CYS A 59 -45.91 -10.57 82.44
CA CYS A 59 -44.71 -11.25 82.97
C CYS A 59 -44.40 -10.86 84.43
N GLN A 60 -44.53 -9.57 84.78
CA GLN A 60 -44.30 -9.08 86.15
C GLN A 60 -45.36 -9.58 87.12
N GLU A 61 -46.63 -9.62 86.71
CA GLU A 61 -47.74 -10.19 87.47
C GLU A 61 -47.54 -11.69 87.70
N LEU A 62 -47.16 -12.43 86.66
CA LEU A 62 -46.84 -13.85 86.79
C LEU A 62 -45.67 -14.10 87.73
N GLN A 63 -44.62 -13.27 87.69
CA GLN A 63 -43.49 -13.34 88.61
C GLN A 63 -43.93 -13.08 90.06
N ARG A 64 -44.82 -12.11 90.29
CA ARG A 64 -45.40 -11.82 91.62
C ARG A 64 -46.22 -13.01 92.13
N LEU A 65 -47.11 -13.57 91.31
CA LEU A 65 -47.92 -14.74 91.66
C LEU A 65 -47.05 -15.97 91.98
N MET A 66 -45.96 -16.18 91.24
CA MET A 66 -45.00 -17.26 91.52
C MET A 66 -44.28 -17.06 92.86
N ALA A 67 -43.88 -15.82 93.19
CA ALA A 67 -43.26 -15.50 94.48
C ALA A 67 -44.24 -15.70 95.64
N GLU A 68 -45.49 -15.28 95.49
CA GLU A 68 -46.55 -15.49 96.49
C GLU A 68 -46.87 -16.97 96.69
N ILE A 69 -46.94 -17.77 95.61
CA ILE A 69 -47.09 -19.23 95.70
C ILE A 69 -45.91 -19.86 96.45
N GLN A 70 -44.68 -19.38 96.23
CA GLN A 70 -43.49 -19.85 96.94
C GLN A 70 -43.55 -19.51 98.43
N GLU A 71 -44.00 -18.30 98.79
CA GLU A 71 -44.17 -17.87 100.18
C GLU A 71 -45.27 -18.67 100.89
N LEU A 72 -46.44 -18.85 100.27
CA LEU A 72 -47.55 -19.64 100.81
C LEU A 72 -47.17 -21.12 101.03
N LYS A 73 -46.33 -21.69 100.14
CA LYS A 73 -45.77 -23.03 100.32
C LYS A 73 -44.78 -23.12 101.50
N SER A 74 -44.04 -22.06 101.79
CA SER A 74 -43.07 -22.02 102.89
C SER A 74 -43.72 -21.97 104.28
N ARG A 75 -44.95 -21.45 104.38
CA ARG A 75 -45.70 -21.27 105.64
C ARG A 75 -46.51 -22.50 106.10
N GLY A 76 -46.54 -23.58 105.32
CA GLY A 76 -47.24 -24.85 105.64
C GLY A 76 -48.50 -25.07 104.80
N VAL A 77 -48.71 -26.31 104.34
CA VAL A 77 -49.57 -26.65 103.18
C VAL A 77 -51.06 -26.87 103.54
N LYS A 78 -51.40 -27.16 104.80
CA LYS A 78 -52.74 -27.71 105.13
C LYS A 78 -53.89 -26.69 105.19
N ASP A 79 -53.62 -25.41 105.49
CA ASP A 79 -54.66 -24.36 105.49
C ASP A 79 -54.64 -23.48 104.22
N ASN A 80 -53.52 -23.44 103.48
CA ASN A 80 -53.33 -22.54 102.32
C ASN A 80 -53.62 -23.19 100.95
N ALA A 81 -54.14 -24.42 100.91
CA ALA A 81 -54.34 -25.17 99.67
C ALA A 81 -55.30 -24.46 98.69
N SER A 82 -56.38 -23.88 99.19
CA SER A 82 -57.36 -23.15 98.38
C SER A 82 -56.76 -21.88 97.75
N GLU A 83 -55.97 -21.11 98.50
CA GLU A 83 -55.31 -19.89 98.00
C GLU A 83 -54.22 -20.19 96.96
N ILE A 84 -53.50 -21.31 97.14
CA ILE A 84 -52.51 -21.78 96.16
C ILE A 84 -53.19 -22.14 94.84
N ASP A 85 -54.34 -22.82 94.88
CA ASP A 85 -55.08 -23.18 93.65
C ASP A 85 -55.68 -21.95 92.97
N GLU A 86 -56.16 -20.95 93.71
CA GLU A 86 -56.62 -19.68 93.14
C GLU A 86 -55.48 -18.93 92.41
N ARG A 87 -54.29 -18.84 93.02
CA ARG A 87 -53.11 -18.22 92.40
C ARG A 87 -52.59 -19.00 91.19
N ARG A 88 -52.77 -20.33 91.16
CA ARG A 88 -52.50 -21.17 89.98
C ARG A 88 -53.48 -20.88 88.85
N VAL A 89 -54.77 -20.74 89.15
CA VAL A 89 -55.78 -20.36 88.14
C VAL A 89 -55.47 -18.98 87.56
N GLN A 90 -55.12 -18.00 88.39
CA GLN A 90 -54.67 -16.67 87.93
C GLN A 90 -53.42 -16.75 87.05
N SER A 91 -52.43 -17.55 87.44
CA SER A 91 -51.22 -17.80 86.64
C SER A 91 -51.55 -18.42 85.28
N CYS A 92 -52.48 -19.37 85.22
CA CYS A 92 -52.95 -19.98 83.97
C CYS A 92 -53.59 -18.94 83.03
N VAL A 93 -54.36 -17.98 83.56
CA VAL A 93 -54.91 -16.87 82.78
C VAL A 93 -53.78 -16.03 82.18
N HIS A 94 -52.77 -15.65 82.98
CA HIS A 94 -51.61 -14.92 82.45
C HIS A 94 -50.86 -15.73 81.38
N PHE A 95 -50.67 -17.04 81.55
CA PHE A 95 -50.10 -17.90 80.49
C PHE A 95 -50.93 -17.93 79.21
N MET A 96 -52.26 -17.93 79.30
CA MET A 96 -53.14 -17.84 78.13
C MET A 96 -52.96 -16.49 77.42
N THR A 97 -52.84 -15.39 78.17
CA THR A 97 -52.57 -14.06 77.59
C THR A 97 -51.21 -13.99 76.88
N LEU A 98 -50.15 -14.55 77.49
CA LEU A 98 -48.81 -14.62 76.89
C LEU A 98 -48.80 -15.45 75.60
N LYS A 99 -49.50 -16.60 75.58
CA LYS A 99 -49.64 -17.42 74.37
C LYS A 99 -50.39 -16.65 73.26
N LYS A 100 -51.45 -15.91 73.61
CA LYS A 100 -52.16 -15.06 72.65
C LYS A 100 -51.24 -13.98 72.08
N LEU A 101 -50.53 -13.23 72.94
CA LEU A 101 -49.57 -12.20 72.53
C LEU A 101 -48.46 -12.75 71.62
N ASN A 102 -47.94 -13.95 71.93
CA ASN A 102 -46.94 -14.61 71.09
C ASN A 102 -47.50 -14.99 69.70
N ARG A 103 -48.73 -15.52 69.64
CA ARG A 103 -49.39 -15.83 68.37
C ARG A 103 -49.61 -14.58 67.52
N LEU A 104 -50.07 -13.48 68.13
CA LEU A 104 -50.22 -12.17 67.46
C LEU A 104 -48.88 -11.65 66.92
N ALA A 105 -47.79 -11.78 67.69
CA ALA A 105 -46.46 -11.38 67.25
C ALA A 105 -45.97 -12.19 66.04
N HIS A 106 -46.18 -13.52 66.04
CA HIS A 106 -45.82 -14.38 64.90
C HIS A 106 -46.64 -14.07 63.65
N ILE A 107 -47.94 -13.80 63.79
CA ILE A 107 -48.81 -13.37 62.69
C ILE A 107 -48.31 -12.03 62.12
N ARG A 108 -48.01 -11.04 62.97
CA ARG A 108 -47.47 -9.73 62.56
C ARG A 108 -46.15 -9.88 61.80
N LEU A 109 -45.24 -10.72 62.30
CA LEU A 109 -43.95 -10.99 61.65
C LEU A 109 -44.15 -11.64 60.29
N LYS A 110 -45.01 -12.65 60.18
CA LYS A 110 -45.29 -13.32 58.91
C LYS A 110 -45.87 -12.33 57.90
N LYS A 111 -46.84 -11.51 58.30
CA LYS A 111 -47.44 -10.47 57.46
C LYS A 111 -46.39 -9.47 56.93
N GLY A 112 -45.52 -8.96 57.80
CA GLY A 112 -44.44 -8.05 57.39
C GLY A 112 -43.44 -8.72 56.44
N ARG A 113 -43.12 -10.00 56.67
CA ARG A 113 -42.24 -10.78 55.79
C ARG A 113 -42.86 -11.00 54.41
N ASP A 114 -44.13 -11.37 54.34
CA ASP A 114 -44.82 -11.64 53.09
C ASP A 114 -44.98 -10.33 52.28
N GLN A 115 -45.35 -9.23 52.94
CA GLN A 115 -45.45 -7.91 52.29
C GLN A 115 -44.10 -7.42 51.72
N THR A 116 -43.01 -7.56 52.48
CA THR A 116 -41.67 -7.19 51.99
C THR A 116 -41.20 -8.11 50.88
N HIS A 117 -41.56 -9.39 50.92
CA HIS A 117 -41.24 -10.34 49.86
C HIS A 117 -42.00 -10.04 48.55
N GLU A 118 -43.29 -9.72 48.62
CA GLU A 118 -44.07 -9.30 47.45
C GLU A 118 -43.53 -8.02 46.82
N ALA A 119 -43.19 -7.01 47.64
CA ALA A 119 -42.58 -5.78 47.15
C ALA A 119 -41.24 -6.05 46.47
N LYS A 120 -40.41 -6.91 47.07
CA LYS A 120 -39.15 -7.35 46.48
C LYS A 120 -39.36 -8.03 45.12
N GLN A 121 -40.29 -8.98 45.01
CA GLN A 121 -40.56 -9.68 43.75
C GLN A 121 -40.97 -8.70 42.63
N LYS A 122 -41.78 -7.69 42.96
CA LYS A 122 -42.16 -6.63 42.00
C LYS A 122 -40.94 -5.81 41.54
N VAL A 123 -40.06 -5.43 42.47
CA VAL A 123 -38.81 -4.71 42.15
C VAL A 123 -37.90 -5.57 41.27
N ASP A 124 -37.73 -6.86 41.60
CA ASP A 124 -36.91 -7.79 40.81
C ASP A 124 -37.46 -7.94 39.37
N ALA A 125 -38.80 -7.98 39.21
CA ALA A 125 -39.45 -8.01 37.90
C ALA A 125 -39.21 -6.72 37.09
N TYR A 126 -39.34 -5.54 37.70
CA TYR A 126 -39.00 -4.28 37.03
C TYR A 126 -37.52 -4.16 36.71
N HIS A 127 -36.65 -4.66 37.60
CA HIS A 127 -35.22 -4.68 37.34
C HIS A 127 -34.88 -5.56 36.13
N LEU A 128 -35.54 -6.71 35.97
CA LEU A 128 -35.37 -7.55 34.79
C LEU A 128 -35.83 -6.84 33.50
N GLN A 129 -36.96 -6.14 33.53
CA GLN A 129 -37.42 -5.34 32.38
C GLN A 129 -36.41 -4.25 32.01
N LEU A 130 -35.85 -3.57 33.01
CA LEU A 130 -34.79 -2.58 32.80
C LEU A 130 -33.55 -3.21 32.16
N GLN A 131 -33.10 -4.39 32.63
CA GLN A 131 -31.95 -5.07 32.04
C GLN A 131 -32.19 -5.46 30.57
N ASN A 132 -33.40 -5.90 30.21
CA ASN A 132 -33.76 -6.19 28.82
C ASN A 132 -33.64 -4.93 27.94
N LEU A 133 -34.15 -3.79 28.41
CA LEU A 133 -34.04 -2.51 27.69
C LEU A 133 -32.59 -2.03 27.58
N LEU A 134 -31.80 -2.16 28.65
CA LEU A 134 -30.38 -1.79 28.62
C LEU A 134 -29.60 -2.64 27.61
N TYR A 135 -29.92 -3.92 27.51
CA TYR A 135 -29.35 -4.79 26.50
C TYR A 135 -29.74 -4.36 25.08
N GLU A 136 -31.01 -4.00 24.85
CA GLU A 136 -31.49 -3.48 23.56
C GLU A 136 -30.76 -2.19 23.17
N VAL A 137 -30.67 -1.22 24.09
CA VAL A 137 -29.91 0.03 23.87
C VAL A 137 -28.45 -0.27 23.53
N MET A 138 -27.79 -1.17 24.28
CA MET A 138 -26.41 -1.57 24.01
C MET A 138 -26.27 -2.22 22.63
N HIS A 139 -27.22 -3.10 22.25
CA HIS A 139 -27.21 -3.75 20.94
C HIS A 139 -27.36 -2.72 19.81
N LEU A 140 -28.36 -1.84 19.90
CA LEU A 140 -28.58 -0.78 18.91
C LEU A 140 -27.38 0.16 18.82
N GLN A 141 -26.76 0.53 19.95
CA GLN A 141 -25.56 1.36 19.94
C GLN A 141 -24.40 0.66 19.22
N LYS A 142 -24.19 -0.65 19.46
CA LYS A 142 -23.18 -1.43 18.72
C LYS A 142 -23.48 -1.47 17.23
N GLU A 143 -24.74 -1.62 16.85
CA GLU A 143 -25.17 -1.63 15.47
C GLU A 143 -24.94 -0.27 14.79
N ILE A 144 -25.28 0.83 15.47
CA ILE A 144 -24.98 2.20 15.01
C ILE A 144 -23.48 2.39 14.81
N THR A 145 -22.65 2.02 15.78
CA THR A 145 -21.19 2.14 15.65
C THR A 145 -20.69 1.33 14.45
N LYS A 146 -21.18 0.09 14.28
CA LYS A 146 -20.84 -0.74 13.11
C LYS A 146 -21.25 -0.10 11.79
N CYS A 147 -22.42 0.55 11.73
CA CYS A 147 -22.87 1.28 10.56
C CYS A 147 -22.04 2.55 10.29
N LEU A 148 -21.59 3.24 11.34
CA LEU A 148 -20.74 4.43 11.23
C LEU A 148 -19.29 4.09 10.87
N GLU A 149 -18.81 2.89 11.22
CA GLU A 149 -17.50 2.38 10.79
C GLU A 149 -17.46 1.99 9.31
N PHE A 150 -18.60 2.01 8.60
CA PHE A 150 -18.64 1.77 7.17
C PHE A 150 -17.90 2.89 6.43
N LYS A 151 -16.70 2.58 5.95
CA LYS A 151 -15.94 3.44 5.05
C LYS A 151 -16.19 3.00 3.62
N SER A 152 -16.75 3.89 2.82
CA SER A 152 -16.93 3.63 1.39
C SER A 152 -15.66 4.01 0.64
N LYS A 153 -15.27 3.18 -0.33
CA LYS A 153 -14.02 3.34 -1.10
C LYS A 153 -13.87 4.68 -1.81
N HIS A 154 -14.97 5.40 -2.06
CA HIS A 154 -14.92 6.73 -2.67
C HIS A 154 -14.17 7.78 -1.83
N GLU A 155 -14.01 7.58 -0.51
CA GLU A 155 -13.25 8.49 0.36
C GLU A 155 -11.73 8.43 0.11
N GLU A 156 -11.23 7.32 -0.44
CA GLU A 156 -9.81 7.14 -0.74
C GLU A 156 -9.44 7.60 -2.15
N ILE A 157 -10.43 7.87 -3.00
CA ILE A 157 -10.20 8.25 -4.39
C ILE A 157 -9.95 9.76 -4.45
N GLU A 158 -8.80 10.15 -4.97
CA GLU A 158 -8.52 11.54 -5.31
C GLU A 158 -9.40 11.93 -6.51
N LEU A 159 -10.34 12.84 -6.26
CA LEU A 159 -11.32 13.28 -7.25
C LEU A 159 -10.86 14.57 -7.94
N VAL A 160 -11.21 14.72 -9.22
CA VAL A 160 -10.98 15.94 -10.03
C VAL A 160 -11.57 17.15 -9.31
N SER A 161 -10.88 18.30 -9.34
CA SER A 161 -11.33 19.51 -8.65
C SER A 161 -12.72 19.95 -9.11
N LEU A 162 -13.45 20.65 -8.24
CA LEU A 162 -14.83 21.09 -8.56
C LEU A 162 -14.84 22.03 -9.77
N GLU A 163 -13.85 22.91 -9.89
CA GLU A 163 -13.74 23.88 -10.99
C GLU A 163 -13.54 23.17 -12.33
N GLU A 164 -12.59 22.22 -12.38
CA GLU A 164 -12.34 21.42 -13.57
C GLU A 164 -13.56 20.58 -13.94
N PHE A 165 -14.21 19.94 -12.97
CA PHE A 165 -15.43 19.15 -13.19
C PHE A 165 -16.53 19.96 -13.86
N TYR A 166 -16.89 21.13 -13.33
CA TYR A 166 -17.95 21.95 -13.93
C TYR A 166 -17.55 22.58 -15.27
N SER A 167 -16.26 22.73 -15.55
CA SER A 167 -15.78 23.26 -16.83
C SER A 167 -15.70 22.23 -17.95
N GLU A 168 -15.33 20.99 -17.64
CA GLU A 168 -15.06 19.93 -18.64
C GLU A 168 -16.21 18.93 -18.79
N ALA A 169 -17.01 18.70 -17.73
CA ALA A 169 -18.06 17.70 -17.76
C ALA A 169 -19.27 18.17 -18.59
N PRO A 170 -19.83 17.31 -19.46
CA PRO A 170 -21.07 17.57 -20.17
C PRO A 170 -22.21 17.90 -19.20
N THR A 171 -23.12 18.78 -19.64
CA THR A 171 -24.29 19.20 -18.85
C THR A 171 -25.22 18.06 -18.47
N GLU A 172 -25.22 16.96 -19.25
CA GLU A 172 -25.98 15.73 -18.99
C GLU A 172 -25.55 15.01 -17.70
N ILE A 173 -24.26 15.12 -17.36
CA ILE A 173 -23.63 14.50 -16.18
C ILE A 173 -23.48 15.53 -15.06
N SER A 174 -22.99 16.72 -15.38
CA SER A 174 -22.71 17.79 -14.42
C SER A 174 -23.97 18.27 -13.69
N ARG A 175 -25.11 18.34 -14.38
CA ARG A 175 -26.44 18.72 -13.86
C ARG A 175 -26.38 19.80 -12.77
N PRO A 176 -25.86 21.00 -13.11
CA PRO A 176 -25.53 22.04 -12.13
C PRO A 176 -26.73 22.47 -11.27
N ASP A 177 -27.94 22.41 -11.80
CA ASP A 177 -29.17 22.76 -11.09
C ASP A 177 -29.40 21.93 -9.81
N ILE A 178 -28.97 20.66 -9.81
CA ILE A 178 -29.17 19.72 -8.70
C ILE A 178 -27.87 19.54 -7.91
N THR A 179 -26.73 19.45 -8.59
CA THR A 179 -25.44 19.18 -7.96
C THR A 179 -24.88 20.35 -7.16
N LEU A 180 -25.27 21.59 -7.47
CA LEU A 180 -24.88 22.75 -6.66
C LEU A 180 -25.64 22.86 -5.33
N THR A 181 -26.84 22.27 -5.28
CA THR A 181 -27.71 22.33 -4.09
C THR A 181 -27.46 21.15 -3.15
N GLU A 182 -27.21 19.96 -3.71
CA GLU A 182 -27.09 18.70 -2.96
C GLU A 182 -25.66 18.11 -3.05
N PRO A 183 -24.88 18.09 -1.94
CA PRO A 183 -23.48 17.67 -1.96
C PRO A 183 -23.31 16.17 -2.29
N HIS A 184 -24.27 15.32 -1.88
CA HIS A 184 -24.21 13.90 -2.21
C HIS A 184 -24.34 13.67 -3.72
N GLN A 185 -25.26 14.38 -4.37
CA GLN A 185 -25.44 14.28 -5.82
C GLN A 185 -24.24 14.86 -6.58
N GLN A 186 -23.61 15.91 -6.05
CA GLN A 186 -22.35 16.43 -6.58
C GLN A 186 -21.25 15.36 -6.61
N THR A 187 -21.06 14.64 -5.50
CA THR A 187 -20.04 13.58 -5.41
C THR A 187 -20.35 12.42 -6.36
N LEU A 188 -21.61 12.01 -6.48
CA LEU A 188 -22.02 10.97 -7.44
C LEU A 188 -21.75 11.39 -8.89
N ALA A 189 -22.13 12.60 -9.26
CA ALA A 189 -21.90 13.12 -10.61
C ALA A 189 -20.40 13.22 -10.95
N ARG A 190 -19.57 13.59 -9.97
CA ARG A 190 -18.10 13.58 -10.11
C ARG A 190 -17.54 12.17 -10.33
N LEU A 191 -18.01 11.20 -9.55
CA LEU A 191 -17.60 9.79 -9.70
C LEU A 191 -18.01 9.21 -11.05
N ASP A 192 -19.23 9.52 -11.52
CA ASP A 192 -19.71 9.07 -12.82
C ASP A 192 -18.89 9.68 -13.96
N TRP A 193 -18.57 10.98 -13.88
CA TRP A 193 -17.70 11.64 -14.84
C TRP A 193 -16.30 11.02 -14.88
N GLU A 194 -15.68 10.77 -13.73
CA GLU A 194 -14.37 10.13 -13.68
C GLU A 194 -14.39 8.71 -14.23
N LEU A 195 -15.45 7.96 -13.96
CA LEU A 195 -15.62 6.63 -14.50
C LEU A 195 -15.68 6.68 -16.03
N GLU A 196 -16.44 7.61 -16.60
CA GLU A 196 -16.51 7.81 -18.04
C GLU A 196 -15.18 8.28 -18.64
N GLN A 197 -14.49 9.21 -17.98
CA GLN A 197 -13.14 9.64 -18.36
C GLN A 197 -12.16 8.47 -18.38
N ARG A 198 -12.13 7.65 -17.33
CA ARG A 198 -11.26 6.47 -17.26
C ARG A 198 -11.60 5.45 -18.34
N LYS A 199 -12.89 5.23 -18.65
CA LYS A 199 -13.30 4.37 -19.78
C LYS A 199 -12.78 4.91 -21.11
N ARG A 200 -12.99 6.20 -21.37
CA ARG A 200 -12.55 6.86 -22.61
C ARG A 200 -11.03 6.84 -22.76
N LEU A 201 -10.29 7.10 -21.68
CA LEU A 201 -8.84 7.04 -21.66
C LEU A 201 -8.32 5.61 -21.86
N ALA A 202 -8.95 4.61 -21.24
CA ALA A 202 -8.59 3.21 -21.44
C ALA A 202 -8.83 2.74 -22.88
N GLU A 203 -9.91 3.20 -23.51
CA GLU A 203 -10.20 2.91 -24.92
C GLU A 203 -9.17 3.57 -25.85
N ARG A 204 -8.91 4.88 -25.68
CA ARG A 204 -7.85 5.59 -26.42
C ARG A 204 -6.47 4.96 -26.22
N TYR A 205 -6.14 4.53 -25.01
CA TYR A 205 -4.88 3.85 -24.72
C TYR A 205 -4.79 2.53 -25.50
N LYS A 206 -5.86 1.73 -25.55
CA LYS A 206 -5.91 0.51 -26.36
C LYS A 206 -5.74 0.83 -27.84
N GLU A 207 -6.43 1.83 -28.36
CA GLU A 207 -6.27 2.27 -29.76
C GLU A 207 -4.83 2.64 -30.07
N CYS A 208 -4.23 3.53 -29.26
CA CYS A 208 -2.82 3.92 -29.38
C CYS A 208 -1.87 2.72 -29.30
N GLN A 209 -2.15 1.76 -28.42
CA GLN A 209 -1.37 0.54 -28.31
C GLN A 209 -1.45 -0.32 -29.58
N THR A 210 -2.64 -0.46 -30.17
CA THR A 210 -2.78 -1.16 -31.47
C THR A 210 -2.06 -0.44 -32.61
N ILE A 211 -2.08 0.90 -32.63
CA ILE A 211 -1.37 1.72 -33.62
C ILE A 211 0.14 1.53 -33.45
N LYS A 212 0.64 1.57 -32.21
CA LYS A 212 2.04 1.31 -31.89
C LYS A 212 2.48 -0.07 -32.39
N GLU A 213 1.69 -1.11 -32.15
CA GLU A 213 1.99 -2.46 -32.62
C GLU A 213 1.99 -2.58 -34.14
N LYS A 214 1.08 -1.88 -34.84
CA LYS A 214 1.09 -1.81 -36.31
C LYS A 214 2.36 -1.14 -36.82
N ILE A 215 2.74 0.01 -36.26
CA ILE A 215 3.95 0.73 -36.65
C ILE A 215 5.20 -0.12 -36.38
N LEU A 216 5.26 -0.83 -35.24
CA LEU A 216 6.39 -1.72 -34.95
C LEU A 216 6.50 -2.85 -35.98
N LYS A 217 5.39 -3.45 -36.40
CA LYS A 217 5.38 -4.45 -37.47
C LYS A 217 5.83 -3.87 -38.81
N GLU A 218 5.37 -2.67 -39.16
CA GLU A 218 5.81 -1.99 -40.38
C GLU A 218 7.31 -1.67 -40.36
N ILE A 219 7.85 -1.25 -39.22
CA ILE A 219 9.28 -1.04 -39.03
C ILE A 219 10.03 -2.34 -39.23
N GLU A 220 9.55 -3.46 -38.67
CA GLU A 220 10.20 -4.76 -38.82
C GLU A 220 10.24 -5.21 -40.29
N VAL A 221 9.11 -5.11 -41.00
CA VAL A 221 9.05 -5.41 -42.44
C VAL A 221 10.01 -4.52 -43.23
N LYS A 222 10.10 -3.23 -42.93
CA LYS A 222 11.04 -2.30 -43.58
C LYS A 222 12.50 -2.65 -43.26
N LYS A 223 12.80 -3.07 -42.02
CA LYS A 223 14.13 -3.54 -41.63
C LYS A 223 14.51 -4.83 -42.36
N GLU A 224 13.61 -5.80 -42.45
CA GLU A 224 13.80 -7.03 -43.24
C GLU A 224 14.02 -6.71 -44.72
N TYR A 225 13.26 -5.76 -45.27
CA TYR A 225 13.46 -5.31 -46.65
C TYR A 225 14.86 -4.69 -46.84
N LEU A 226 15.27 -3.78 -45.96
CA LEU A 226 16.60 -3.15 -46.01
C LEU A 226 17.73 -4.17 -45.82
N SER A 227 17.57 -5.12 -44.88
CA SER A 227 18.56 -6.17 -44.64
C SER A 227 18.66 -7.14 -45.82
N SER A 228 17.57 -7.33 -46.58
CA SER A 228 17.58 -8.09 -47.84
C SER A 228 18.14 -7.30 -49.03
N LEU A 229 18.04 -5.97 -49.01
CA LEU A 229 18.49 -5.09 -50.08
C LEU A 229 20.02 -4.91 -50.08
N GLN A 230 20.62 -4.73 -48.90
CA GLN A 230 22.07 -4.56 -48.74
C GLN A 230 22.90 -5.67 -49.43
N PRO A 231 22.63 -6.98 -49.22
CA PRO A 231 23.38 -8.04 -49.89
C PRO A 231 23.12 -8.05 -51.40
N ARG A 232 21.91 -7.72 -51.87
CA ARG A 232 21.62 -7.62 -53.32
C ARG A 232 22.41 -6.50 -53.98
N LEU A 233 22.49 -5.33 -53.35
CA LEU A 233 23.32 -4.22 -53.81
C LEU A 233 24.82 -4.61 -53.82
N ASN A 234 25.29 -5.28 -52.77
CA ASN A 234 26.66 -5.80 -52.73
C ASN A 234 26.93 -6.81 -53.86
N SER A 235 25.99 -7.73 -54.14
CA SER A 235 26.12 -8.66 -55.26
C SER A 235 26.20 -7.95 -56.61
N ILE A 236 25.38 -6.91 -56.83
CA ILE A 236 25.44 -6.09 -58.06
C ILE A 236 26.80 -5.38 -58.15
N MET A 237 27.27 -4.79 -57.05
CA MET A 237 28.57 -4.13 -56.99
C MET A 237 29.70 -5.11 -57.37
N GLN A 238 29.73 -6.30 -56.77
CA GLN A 238 30.72 -7.32 -57.09
C GLN A 238 30.62 -7.81 -58.54
N ALA A 239 29.40 -8.03 -59.05
CA ALA A 239 29.19 -8.45 -60.43
C ALA A 239 29.62 -7.39 -61.45
N SER A 240 29.62 -6.11 -61.07
CA SER A 240 30.05 -5.00 -61.93
C SER A 240 31.57 -4.81 -61.99
N LEU A 241 32.33 -5.39 -61.05
CA LEU A 241 33.79 -5.21 -60.97
C LEU A 241 34.54 -5.63 -62.27
N PRO A 242 34.27 -6.79 -62.89
CA PRO A 242 34.98 -7.19 -64.11
C PRO A 242 34.74 -6.23 -65.28
N VAL A 243 33.54 -5.65 -65.37
CA VAL A 243 33.19 -4.65 -66.39
C VAL A 243 33.89 -3.31 -66.11
N GLN A 244 33.97 -2.91 -64.84
CA GLN A 244 34.74 -1.72 -64.42
C GLN A 244 36.22 -1.86 -64.74
N GLU A 245 36.81 -3.03 -64.50
CA GLU A 245 38.20 -3.35 -64.82
C GLU A 245 38.44 -3.34 -66.33
N TYR A 246 37.54 -3.94 -67.12
CA TYR A 246 37.63 -3.97 -68.58
C TYR A 246 37.52 -2.58 -69.22
N LEU A 247 36.64 -1.73 -68.70
CA LEU A 247 36.43 -0.36 -69.20
C LEU A 247 37.38 0.68 -68.56
N PHE A 248 38.34 0.25 -67.73
CA PHE A 248 39.26 1.12 -66.98
C PHE A 248 38.53 2.23 -66.17
N MET A 249 37.42 1.88 -65.53
CA MET A 249 36.61 2.79 -64.72
C MET A 249 36.59 2.38 -63.23
N PRO A 250 37.64 2.70 -62.44
CA PRO A 250 37.82 2.20 -61.09
C PRO A 250 37.04 3.03 -60.05
N PHE A 251 35.71 3.08 -60.18
CA PHE A 251 34.86 3.84 -59.25
C PHE A 251 34.93 3.31 -57.81
N ASP A 252 35.07 1.99 -57.63
CA ASP A 252 35.16 1.35 -56.31
C ASP A 252 36.49 1.67 -55.57
N GLN A 253 37.61 1.73 -56.29
CA GLN A 253 38.91 2.10 -55.71
C GLN A 253 38.93 3.57 -55.29
N ALA A 254 38.39 4.45 -56.13
CA ALA A 254 38.25 5.87 -55.79
C ALA A 254 37.32 6.04 -54.56
N HIS A 255 36.21 5.32 -54.50
CA HIS A 255 35.29 5.38 -53.36
C HIS A 255 35.94 4.92 -52.06
N LYS A 256 36.65 3.78 -52.06
CA LYS A 256 37.41 3.26 -50.91
C LYS A 256 38.49 4.23 -50.44
N GLN A 257 39.19 4.90 -51.37
CA GLN A 257 40.16 5.92 -51.03
C GLN A 257 39.50 7.14 -50.37
N TYR A 258 38.33 7.58 -50.85
CA TYR A 258 37.56 8.66 -50.22
C TYR A 258 36.98 8.28 -48.85
N GLU A 259 36.51 7.05 -48.66
CA GLU A 259 36.09 6.57 -47.34
C GLU A 259 37.25 6.53 -46.35
N THR A 260 38.42 6.07 -46.80
CA THR A 260 39.66 6.09 -46.01
C THR A 260 40.09 7.52 -45.71
N ALA A 261 39.92 8.44 -46.66
CA ALA A 261 40.25 9.86 -46.49
C ALA A 261 39.40 10.56 -45.42
N ARG A 262 38.19 10.06 -45.10
CA ARG A 262 37.36 10.63 -44.00
C ARG A 262 38.03 10.53 -42.63
N HIS A 263 38.99 9.63 -42.46
CA HIS A 263 39.73 9.44 -41.22
C HIS A 263 41.10 10.16 -41.20
N LEU A 264 41.41 10.95 -42.23
CA LEU A 264 42.65 11.73 -42.27
C LEU A 264 42.53 13.02 -41.44
N PRO A 265 43.62 13.46 -40.78
CA PRO A 265 43.71 14.78 -40.17
C PRO A 265 43.43 15.89 -41.20
N PRO A 266 42.84 17.03 -40.80
CA PRO A 266 42.43 18.08 -41.73
C PRO A 266 43.53 18.54 -42.70
N PRO A 267 44.81 18.73 -42.28
CA PRO A 267 45.88 19.12 -43.19
C PRO A 267 46.22 18.03 -44.24
N LEU A 268 46.18 16.76 -43.83
CA LEU A 268 46.42 15.64 -44.74
C LEU A 268 45.23 15.39 -45.68
N TYR A 269 44.01 15.62 -45.22
CA TYR A 269 42.81 15.55 -46.05
C TYR A 269 42.84 16.60 -47.16
N VAL A 270 43.16 17.86 -46.82
CA VAL A 270 43.30 18.93 -47.82
C VAL A 270 44.40 18.57 -48.83
N LEU A 271 45.56 18.09 -48.37
CA LEU A 271 46.63 17.64 -49.25
C LEU A 271 46.16 16.51 -50.19
N PHE A 272 45.45 15.52 -49.67
CA PHE A 272 44.90 14.40 -50.45
C PHE A 272 43.93 14.87 -51.53
N VAL A 273 42.98 15.76 -51.19
CA VAL A 273 41.99 16.29 -52.13
C VAL A 273 42.67 17.10 -53.23
N GLN A 274 43.62 17.98 -52.87
CA GLN A 274 44.32 18.83 -53.84
C GLN A 274 45.25 18.00 -54.75
N ALA A 275 45.99 17.05 -54.19
CA ALA A 275 46.86 16.17 -54.97
C ALA A 275 46.06 15.26 -55.90
N SER A 276 44.93 14.73 -55.44
CA SER A 276 44.03 13.92 -56.26
C SER A 276 43.40 14.75 -57.39
N ALA A 277 42.97 15.99 -57.10
CA ALA A 277 42.44 16.90 -58.10
C ALA A 277 43.50 17.25 -59.15
N TYR A 278 44.75 17.50 -58.74
CA TYR A 278 45.85 17.80 -59.65
C TYR A 278 46.21 16.60 -60.55
N GLY A 279 46.25 15.39 -59.99
CA GLY A 279 46.50 14.16 -60.75
C GLY A 279 45.41 13.84 -61.78
N GLN A 280 44.15 14.19 -61.47
CA GLN A 280 43.03 14.02 -62.40
C GLN A 280 42.96 15.11 -63.48
N ALA A 281 43.29 16.36 -63.13
CA ALA A 281 43.11 17.51 -64.02
C ALA A 281 44.31 17.78 -64.94
N CYS A 282 45.54 17.63 -64.44
CA CYS A 282 46.74 18.14 -65.12
C CYS A 282 47.75 17.06 -65.52
N ASP A 283 48.10 16.14 -64.61
CA ASP A 283 49.14 15.13 -64.86
C ASP A 283 48.78 13.74 -64.31
N LYS A 284 48.50 12.81 -65.23
CA LYS A 284 48.17 11.41 -64.92
C LYS A 284 49.35 10.59 -64.38
N LYS A 285 50.57 11.16 -64.32
CA LYS A 285 51.77 10.50 -63.76
C LYS A 285 51.89 10.65 -62.25
N LEU A 286 50.99 11.41 -61.62
CA LEU A 286 50.89 11.57 -60.18
C LEU A 286 49.88 10.55 -59.63
N VAL A 287 50.34 9.65 -58.75
CA VAL A 287 49.49 8.68 -58.05
C VAL A 287 49.48 9.03 -56.57
N VAL A 288 48.28 9.15 -55.98
CA VAL A 288 48.09 9.40 -54.56
C VAL A 288 47.56 8.15 -53.90
N ALA A 289 48.17 7.72 -52.80
CA ALA A 289 47.70 6.64 -51.96
C ALA A 289 47.68 7.07 -50.48
N ILE A 290 46.80 6.43 -49.70
CA ILE A 290 46.75 6.60 -48.25
C ILE A 290 47.31 5.32 -47.64
N GLU A 291 48.37 5.44 -46.86
CA GLU A 291 49.04 4.31 -46.20
C GLU A 291 48.88 4.41 -44.69
N GLY A 292 48.44 3.32 -44.05
CA GLY A 292 48.35 3.24 -42.60
C GLY A 292 47.20 2.34 -42.12
N SER A 293 47.07 2.23 -40.78
CA SER A 293 45.98 1.48 -40.16
C SER A 293 44.74 2.36 -39.98
N VAL A 294 43.67 2.01 -40.72
CA VAL A 294 42.36 2.69 -40.61
C VAL A 294 41.70 2.43 -39.25
N GLU A 295 42.02 1.30 -38.61
CA GLU A 295 41.47 0.90 -37.30
C GLU A 295 42.02 1.78 -36.17
N GLU A 296 43.33 2.05 -36.17
CA GLU A 296 43.97 2.95 -35.21
C GLU A 296 43.53 4.41 -35.42
N ALA A 297 43.30 4.82 -36.66
CA ALA A 297 42.78 6.14 -37.00
C ALA A 297 41.35 6.35 -36.50
N LYS A 298 40.48 5.33 -36.61
CA LYS A 298 39.12 5.35 -36.05
C LYS A 298 39.13 5.41 -34.53
N ALA A 299 40.07 4.73 -33.87
CA ALA A 299 40.20 4.76 -32.40
C ALA A 299 40.60 6.14 -31.86
N LEU A 300 41.37 6.92 -32.62
CA LEU A 300 41.75 8.30 -32.26
C LEU A 300 40.61 9.33 -32.41
N TYR A 301 39.60 9.01 -33.24
CA TYR A 301 38.44 9.87 -33.48
C TYR A 301 37.26 9.58 -32.55
N LYS A 302 37.31 8.52 -31.74
CA LYS A 302 36.37 8.38 -30.62
C LYS A 302 36.70 9.48 -29.61
N PRO A 303 35.75 10.36 -29.24
CA PRO A 303 35.95 11.24 -28.10
C PRO A 303 36.32 10.37 -26.89
N PRO A 304 37.21 10.83 -26.00
CA PRO A 304 37.26 10.25 -24.66
C PRO A 304 35.85 10.42 -24.09
N GLU A 305 35.16 9.32 -23.78
CA GLU A 305 34.01 9.42 -22.88
C GLU A 305 34.50 10.04 -21.57
N ASP A 306 33.66 10.93 -21.05
CA ASP A 306 33.88 11.77 -19.87
C ASP A 306 34.71 11.07 -18.79
N SER A 307 35.95 11.50 -18.61
CA SER A 307 36.66 11.32 -17.36
C SER A 307 36.05 12.31 -16.35
N GLN A 308 34.97 11.88 -15.71
CA GLN A 308 34.59 12.41 -14.40
C GLN A 308 35.75 12.13 -13.43
N ASP A 309 36.55 13.14 -13.16
CA ASP A 309 37.27 13.24 -11.89
C ASP A 309 36.23 13.66 -10.83
N ASP A 310 35.97 12.82 -9.84
CA ASP A 310 36.04 13.21 -8.42
C ASP A 310 35.65 12.04 -7.48
N GLU A 311 36.63 11.69 -6.64
CA GLU A 311 36.51 11.19 -5.27
C GLU A 311 35.82 9.84 -5.01
N SER A 312 36.65 8.80 -4.84
CA SER A 312 36.31 7.71 -3.92
C SER A 312 37.55 7.26 -3.16
N ASP A 313 37.65 7.78 -1.95
CA ASP A 313 38.49 7.33 -0.84
C ASP A 313 38.12 5.88 -0.48
N SER A 314 39.10 4.98 -0.55
CA SER A 314 39.02 3.68 0.12
C SER A 314 40.42 3.10 0.32
N ASP A 315 40.97 3.34 1.50
CA ASP A 315 42.04 2.56 2.11
C ASP A 315 41.58 1.12 2.38
N MET A 316 42.26 0.14 1.79
CA MET A 316 42.52 -1.15 2.44
C MET A 316 43.65 -1.90 1.71
N GLU A 317 44.69 -2.24 2.47
CA GLU A 317 45.90 -2.91 2.03
C GLU A 317 45.67 -4.36 1.56
N GLU A 318 46.46 -4.81 0.58
CA GLU A 318 47.27 -6.03 0.71
C GLU A 318 48.37 -6.11 -0.37
N GLU A 319 49.59 -6.37 0.08
CA GLU A 319 50.82 -6.46 -0.72
C GLU A 319 50.89 -7.71 -1.61
N GLN A 320 51.16 -7.53 -2.91
CA GLN A 320 51.96 -8.51 -3.68
C GLN A 320 52.92 -7.83 -4.67
N THR A 321 54.12 -7.57 -4.14
CA THR A 321 55.44 -7.72 -4.76
C THR A 321 55.53 -7.90 -6.29
N THR A 322 55.69 -6.80 -7.03
CA THR A 322 56.69 -6.74 -8.10
C THR A 322 57.43 -5.40 -8.02
N LYS A 323 58.77 -5.46 -7.98
CA LYS A 323 59.65 -4.30 -7.81
C LYS A 323 59.53 -3.33 -9.01
N ARG A 324 58.53 -2.45 -9.00
CA ARG A 324 58.48 -1.26 -9.85
C ARG A 324 59.43 -0.21 -9.27
N ARG A 325 60.63 -0.13 -9.85
CA ARG A 325 61.48 1.07 -9.72
C ARG A 325 60.61 2.29 -10.05
N ARG A 326 60.55 3.28 -9.15
CA ARG A 326 60.10 4.63 -9.51
C ARG A 326 60.84 5.04 -10.78
N PRO A 327 60.17 5.39 -11.89
CA PRO A 327 60.86 5.86 -13.07
C PRO A 327 61.65 7.10 -12.68
N THR A 328 62.95 7.08 -12.93
CA THR A 328 63.81 8.25 -12.82
C THR A 328 63.23 9.35 -13.72
N LEU A 329 63.31 10.63 -13.31
CA LEU A 329 62.80 11.78 -14.07
C LEU A 329 63.14 11.73 -15.57
N GLY A 330 64.30 11.16 -15.94
CA GLY A 330 64.67 10.92 -17.34
C GLY A 330 63.73 9.99 -18.11
N VAL A 331 63.24 8.90 -17.50
CA VAL A 331 62.30 7.96 -18.16
C VAL A 331 60.94 8.63 -18.37
N GLN A 332 60.47 9.43 -17.41
CA GLN A 332 59.24 10.21 -17.57
C GLN A 332 59.36 11.31 -18.65
N LEU A 333 60.53 11.94 -18.78
CA LEU A 333 60.80 12.91 -19.84
C LEU A 333 60.86 12.24 -21.22
N ASP A 334 61.44 11.05 -21.32
CA ASP A 334 61.47 10.27 -22.57
C ASP A 334 60.09 9.76 -22.97
N ASP A 335 59.25 9.36 -22.02
CA ASP A 335 57.87 8.96 -22.28
C ASP A 335 57.02 10.15 -22.73
N LYS A 336 57.15 11.31 -22.07
CA LYS A 336 56.56 12.58 -22.53
C LYS A 336 57.04 12.97 -23.92
N ARG A 337 58.33 12.76 -24.23
CA ARG A 337 58.89 13.05 -25.56
C ARG A 337 58.31 12.13 -26.63
N LYS A 338 58.15 10.84 -26.35
CA LYS A 338 57.51 9.87 -27.27
C LYS A 338 56.05 10.18 -27.49
N GLU A 339 55.34 10.62 -26.45
CA GLU A 339 53.96 11.05 -26.53
C GLU A 339 53.83 12.33 -27.36
N MET A 340 54.68 13.33 -27.14
CA MET A 340 54.73 14.56 -27.96
C MET A 340 55.09 14.30 -29.43
N LEU A 341 55.87 13.25 -29.73
CA LEU A 341 56.24 12.84 -31.08
C LEU A 341 55.30 11.79 -31.69
N LYS A 342 54.14 11.52 -31.07
CA LYS A 342 53.18 10.54 -31.56
C LYS A 342 52.70 10.92 -32.96
N ARG A 343 52.94 10.01 -33.90
CA ARG A 343 52.54 10.15 -35.31
C ARG A 343 51.08 9.73 -35.46
N HIS A 344 50.39 10.37 -36.41
CA HIS A 344 49.12 9.89 -36.89
C HIS A 344 49.31 8.54 -37.60
N PRO A 345 48.45 7.54 -37.35
CA PRO A 345 48.59 6.20 -37.91
C PRO A 345 48.34 6.14 -39.43
N LEU A 346 47.67 7.15 -40.00
CA LEU A 346 47.56 7.35 -41.45
C LEU A 346 48.55 8.38 -41.96
N SER A 347 49.13 8.08 -43.12
CA SER A 347 50.03 8.91 -43.92
C SER A 347 49.56 8.97 -45.37
N VAL A 348 49.85 10.07 -46.04
CA VAL A 348 49.52 10.24 -47.47
C VAL A 348 50.79 10.08 -48.28
N THR A 349 50.78 9.19 -49.27
CA THR A 349 51.90 8.96 -50.17
C THR A 349 51.57 9.50 -51.55
N ILE A 350 52.49 10.29 -52.11
CA ILE A 350 52.39 10.86 -53.45
C ILE A 350 53.58 10.37 -54.26
N ASP A 351 53.28 9.63 -55.31
CA ASP A 351 54.27 9.05 -56.21
C ASP A 351 54.24 9.79 -57.55
N LEU A 352 55.39 10.35 -57.94
CA LEU A 352 55.59 11.06 -59.19
C LEU A 352 56.50 10.25 -60.12
N LYS A 353 55.97 9.84 -61.27
CA LYS A 353 56.77 9.16 -62.31
C LYS A 353 57.39 10.19 -63.26
N CYS A 354 58.70 10.39 -63.17
CA CYS A 354 59.44 11.27 -64.07
C CYS A 354 59.63 10.62 -65.45
N LYS A 355 59.96 11.42 -66.48
CA LYS A 355 60.16 10.93 -67.86
C LYS A 355 61.36 9.98 -68.02
N ASP A 356 62.27 9.96 -67.04
CA ASP A 356 63.51 9.16 -67.05
C ASP A 356 63.36 7.81 -66.32
N GLU A 357 62.15 7.23 -66.26
CA GLU A 357 61.80 5.99 -65.51
C GLU A 357 62.04 6.07 -63.97
N ASN A 358 62.47 7.23 -63.45
CA ASN A 358 62.67 7.45 -62.02
C ASN A 358 61.34 7.77 -61.31
N VAL A 359 61.13 7.21 -60.12
CA VAL A 359 59.93 7.45 -59.30
C VAL A 359 60.32 8.20 -58.02
N LEU A 360 59.71 9.36 -57.80
CA LEU A 360 59.83 10.13 -56.56
C LEU A 360 58.65 9.79 -55.65
N HIS A 361 58.95 9.18 -54.50
CA HIS A 361 57.98 8.87 -53.45
C HIS A 361 58.04 9.93 -52.35
N LEU A 362 56.91 10.58 -52.08
CA LEU A 362 56.75 11.58 -51.02
C LEU A 362 55.76 11.03 -50.00
N THR A 363 56.23 10.66 -48.80
CA THR A 363 55.34 10.20 -47.73
C THR A 363 55.17 11.29 -46.68
N PHE A 364 53.92 11.75 -46.51
CA PHE A 364 53.55 12.80 -45.58
C PHE A 364 53.01 12.20 -44.28
N TYR A 365 53.71 12.47 -43.18
CA TYR A 365 53.28 12.11 -41.83
C TYR A 365 52.77 13.34 -41.09
N TYR A 366 51.78 13.15 -40.21
CA TYR A 366 51.23 14.20 -39.38
C TYR A 366 51.51 13.94 -37.90
N LEU A 367 52.07 14.92 -37.21
CA LEU A 367 52.29 14.89 -35.76
C LEU A 367 51.15 15.64 -35.07
N MET A 368 50.22 14.89 -34.47
CA MET A 368 48.99 15.45 -33.89
C MET A 368 49.27 16.46 -32.76
N ASN A 369 50.23 16.16 -31.89
CA ASN A 369 50.53 16.99 -30.72
C ASN A 369 51.34 18.25 -31.04
N LEU A 370 52.03 18.27 -32.19
CA LEU A 370 52.82 19.42 -32.63
C LEU A 370 52.14 20.22 -33.74
N ASN A 371 51.04 19.70 -34.31
CA ASN A 371 50.33 20.28 -35.46
C ASN A 371 51.27 20.55 -36.67
N ILE A 372 52.21 19.63 -36.91
CA ILE A 372 53.21 19.73 -37.98
C ILE A 372 53.06 18.55 -38.93
N MET A 373 53.03 18.84 -40.23
CA MET A 373 53.20 17.85 -41.28
C MET A 373 54.69 17.71 -41.63
N THR A 374 55.16 16.48 -41.77
CA THR A 374 56.54 16.16 -42.15
C THR A 374 56.53 15.33 -43.42
N VAL A 375 57.55 15.49 -44.25
CA VAL A 375 57.68 14.75 -45.50
C VAL A 375 58.94 13.90 -45.45
N LYS A 376 58.83 12.64 -45.86
CA LYS A 376 59.97 11.77 -46.13
C LYS A 376 60.02 11.52 -47.63
N THR A 377 61.16 11.85 -48.23
CA THR A 377 61.38 11.73 -49.67
C THR A 377 62.25 10.52 -49.95
N LYS A 378 61.81 9.65 -50.86
CA LYS A 378 62.61 8.54 -51.38
C LYS A 378 62.60 8.60 -52.91
N VAL A 379 63.78 8.66 -53.51
CA VAL A 379 63.94 8.60 -54.97
C VAL A 379 64.37 7.19 -55.31
N THR A 380 63.58 6.50 -56.12
CA THR A 380 63.94 5.18 -56.64
C THR A 380 64.31 5.35 -58.11
N THR A 381 65.56 5.05 -58.44
CA THR A 381 66.05 5.11 -59.83
C THR A 381 65.93 3.74 -60.50
N ALA A 382 65.73 3.70 -61.82
CA ALA A 382 65.55 2.44 -62.56
C ALA A 382 66.74 1.45 -62.42
N ALA A 383 67.93 1.92 -62.03
CA ALA A 383 69.12 1.09 -61.83
C ALA A 383 69.08 0.21 -60.57
N GLU A 384 68.28 0.56 -59.55
CA GLU A 384 68.20 -0.20 -58.29
C GLU A 384 67.22 -1.38 -58.36
N LEU A 385 66.33 -1.45 -59.37
CA LEU A 385 65.47 -2.62 -59.58
C LEU A 385 66.24 -3.85 -60.10
N THR A 386 67.45 -3.66 -60.64
CA THR A 386 68.28 -4.74 -61.21
C THR A 386 69.31 -5.35 -60.26
N THR A 387 69.53 -4.79 -59.05
CA THR A 387 70.59 -5.25 -58.12
C THR A 387 70.07 -5.96 -56.86
N ALA A 388 68.89 -6.58 -56.93
CA ALA A 388 68.39 -7.51 -55.91
C ALA A 388 68.18 -8.92 -56.47
N ILE A 389 69.17 -9.43 -57.21
CA ILE A 389 69.41 -10.87 -57.36
C ILE A 389 70.92 -11.08 -57.21
N SER A 390 71.40 -11.27 -55.97
CA SER A 390 72.70 -11.90 -55.71
C SER A 390 72.77 -12.43 -54.28
N ALA A 391 72.81 -13.77 -54.20
CA ALA A 391 73.33 -14.64 -53.14
C ALA A 391 72.93 -14.40 -51.67
N GLY A 392 72.14 -15.35 -51.14
CA GLY A 392 71.86 -15.55 -49.71
C GLY A 392 70.66 -16.45 -49.51
#